data_AF-A0A533VJ05-F1
#
_entry.id   AF-A0A533VJ05-F1
#
_cell.length_a   1.000
_cell.length_b   1.000
_cell.length_c   1.000
_cell.angle_alpha   90.00
_cell.angle_beta   90.00
_cell.angle_gamma   90.00
#
_symmetry.space_group_name_H-M   'P 1'
#
loop_
_entity.id
_entity.type
_entity.pdbx_description
1 polymer ?
#
loop_
_entity_poly.entity_id
_entity_poly.type
_entity_poly.pdbx_seq_one_letter_code
_entity_poly.pdbx_strand_id
1 'polypeptide(L)'
;MANRLFAVVMVVYLILDVLLTPFAGIETRTLAELTPQTGYATLGLLFIGLILIIASLVSVGIGPRRASILAIVGALLYFPAFLADYTGQFSTATASTTIASLEIVQALVAIVTIILALQFRRQSARSM
;
A
#
# COMPACT_ATOMS: atom_id res chain seq x y z
N MET A 1 -13.24 14.94 -12.30
CA MET A 1 -11.89 14.42 -12.63
C MET A 1 -11.18 13.82 -11.42
N ALA A 2 -11.22 14.43 -10.23
CA ALA A 2 -10.53 13.94 -9.03
C ALA A 2 -10.86 12.48 -8.65
N ASN A 3 -12.12 12.05 -8.71
CA ASN A 3 -12.48 10.64 -8.41
C ASN A 3 -11.81 9.64 -9.36
N ARG A 4 -11.69 9.98 -10.65
CA ARG A 4 -11.08 9.10 -11.65
C ARG A 4 -9.58 8.98 -11.40
N LEU A 5 -8.91 10.10 -11.14
CA LEU A 5 -7.48 10.09 -10.82
C LEU A 5 -7.20 9.31 -9.53
N PHE A 6 -7.99 9.52 -8.48
CA PHE A 6 -7.87 8.79 -7.22
C PHE A 6 -8.05 7.28 -7.42
N ALA A 7 -9.09 6.86 -8.14
CA ALA A 7 -9.33 5.45 -8.45
C ALA A 7 -8.18 4.85 -9.29
N VAL A 8 -7.66 5.58 -10.28
CA VAL A 8 -6.53 5.12 -11.10
C VAL A 8 -5.27 4.92 -10.24
N VAL A 9 -4.94 5.88 -9.37
CA VAL A 9 -3.78 5.76 -8.47
C VAL A 9 -3.95 4.59 -7.51
N MET A 10 -5.15 4.35 -7.01
CA MET A 10 -5.44 3.18 -6.18
C MET A 10 -5.27 1.85 -6.95
N VAL A 11 -5.64 1.79 -8.23
CA VAL A 11 -5.39 0.61 -9.05
C VAL A 11 -3.89 0.40 -9.25
N VAL A 12 -3.13 1.46 -9.51
CA VAL A 12 -1.66 1.39 -9.60
C VAL A 12 -1.04 0.89 -8.29
N TYR A 13 -1.52 1.40 -7.14
CA TYR A 13 -1.11 0.93 -5.82
C TYR A 13 -1.31 -0.57 -5.67
N LEU A 14 -2.47 -1.09 -6.07
CA LEU A 14 -2.79 -2.52 -5.99
C LEU A 14 -1.91 -3.38 -6.91
N ILE A 15 -1.64 -2.89 -8.13
CA ILE A 15 -0.75 -3.59 -9.06
C ILE A 15 0.64 -3.71 -8.45
N LEU A 16 1.18 -2.62 -7.89
CA LEU A 16 2.49 -2.62 -7.24
C LEU A 16 2.54 -3.54 -6.03
N ASP A 17 1.49 -3.56 -5.19
CA ASP A 17 1.38 -4.52 -4.08
C ASP A 17 1.45 -5.96 -4.58
N VAL A 18 0.72 -6.30 -5.66
CA VAL A 18 0.78 -7.65 -6.24
C VAL A 18 2.19 -7.97 -6.74
N LEU A 19 2.87 -7.01 -7.39
CA LEU A 19 4.25 -7.19 -7.87
C LEU A 19 5.26 -7.38 -6.73
N LEU A 20 5.00 -6.82 -5.55
CA LEU A 20 5.80 -7.00 -4.34
C LEU A 20 5.53 -8.34 -3.62
N THR A 21 4.54 -9.12 -4.06
CA THR A 21 4.26 -10.43 -3.47
C THR A 21 4.92 -11.57 -4.25
N PRO A 22 5.15 -12.73 -3.60
CA PRO A 22 5.64 -13.94 -4.30
C PRO A 22 4.74 -14.39 -5.46
N PHE A 23 3.45 -13.99 -5.47
CA PHE A 23 2.51 -14.34 -6.54
C PHE A 23 2.91 -13.79 -7.91
N ALA A 24 3.62 -12.66 -7.95
CA ALA A 24 4.11 -12.09 -9.21
C ALA A 24 5.42 -12.74 -9.69
N GLY A 25 6.03 -13.63 -8.90
CA GLY A 25 7.29 -14.30 -9.24
C GLY A 25 8.53 -13.39 -9.21
N ILE A 26 8.40 -12.16 -8.72
CA ILE A 26 9.52 -11.20 -8.57
C ILE A 26 10.12 -11.31 -7.16
N GLU A 27 9.27 -11.46 -6.14
CA GLU A 27 9.70 -11.70 -4.77
C GLU A 27 10.17 -13.15 -4.63
N THR A 28 11.48 -13.31 -4.47
CA THR A 28 12.14 -14.61 -4.39
C THR A 28 12.30 -15.10 -2.95
N ARG A 29 12.11 -14.22 -1.96
CA ARG A 29 12.27 -14.57 -0.55
C ARG A 29 11.11 -15.42 -0.06
N THR A 30 11.44 -16.44 0.72
CA THR A 30 10.45 -17.40 1.24
C THR A 30 9.98 -17.00 2.64
N LEU A 31 8.84 -17.55 3.05
CA LEU A 31 8.33 -17.33 4.41
C LEU A 31 9.28 -17.84 5.51
N ALA A 32 10.20 -18.75 5.19
CA ALA A 32 11.21 -19.26 6.13
C ALA A 32 12.35 -18.26 6.39
N GLU A 33 12.49 -17.26 5.52
CA GLU A 33 13.50 -16.21 5.61
C GLU A 33 12.95 -14.96 6.30
N LEU A 34 11.68 -14.93 6.69
CA LEU A 34 11.11 -13.85 7.48
C LEU A 34 11.69 -13.86 8.88
N THR A 35 11.97 -12.68 9.43
CA THR A 35 12.34 -12.58 10.84
C THR A 35 11.13 -12.95 11.73
N PRO A 36 11.32 -13.74 12.81
CA PRO A 36 10.21 -14.35 13.54
C PRO A 36 9.21 -13.40 14.19
N GLN A 37 9.62 -12.17 14.51
CA GLN A 37 8.75 -11.19 15.18
C GLN A 37 8.38 -10.04 14.23
N THR A 38 9.37 -9.33 13.70
CA THR A 38 9.15 -8.13 12.89
C THR A 38 8.66 -8.46 11.48
N GLY A 39 9.20 -9.50 10.83
CA GLY A 39 8.82 -9.92 9.49
C GLY A 39 7.36 -10.36 9.40
N TYR A 40 6.92 -11.25 10.29
CA TYR A 40 5.51 -11.68 10.31
C TYR A 40 4.55 -10.56 10.70
N ALA A 41 4.91 -9.71 11.66
CA ALA A 41 4.06 -8.58 12.06
C ALA A 41 3.86 -7.60 10.90
N THR A 42 4.94 -7.24 10.21
CA THR A 42 4.89 -6.30 9.07
C THR A 42 4.25 -6.91 7.84
N LEU A 43 4.43 -8.21 7.58
CA LEU A 43 3.67 -8.94 6.56
C LEU A 43 2.15 -8.87 6.85
N GLY A 44 1.75 -9.04 8.12
CA GLY A 44 0.37 -8.84 8.54
C GLY A 44 -0.15 -7.43 8.25
N LEU A 45 0.66 -6.40 8.52
CA LEU A 45 0.31 -5.01 8.19
C LEU A 45 0.14 -4.78 6.68
N LEU A 46 0.98 -5.41 5.84
CA LEU A 46 0.84 -5.34 4.38
C LEU A 46 -0.51 -5.91 3.92
N PHE A 47 -0.89 -7.09 4.41
CA PHE A 47 -2.19 -7.69 4.04
C PHE A 47 -3.38 -6.87 4.54
N ILE A 48 -3.32 -6.35 5.77
CA ILE A 48 -4.36 -5.46 6.29
C ILE A 48 -4.45 -4.19 5.45
N GLY A 49 -3.29 -3.59 5.12
CA GLY A 49 -3.20 -2.41 4.25
C GLY A 49 -3.84 -2.65 2.89
N LEU A 50 -3.49 -3.77 2.24
CA LEU A 50 -4.05 -4.20 0.96
C LEU A 50 -5.58 -4.34 1.03
N ILE A 51 -6.11 -5.01 2.05
CA ILE A 51 -7.56 -5.16 2.25
C ILE A 51 -8.24 -3.80 2.39
N LEU A 52 -7.63 -2.85 3.12
CA LEU A 52 -8.17 -1.50 3.28
C LEU A 52 -8.14 -0.72 1.96
N ILE A 53 -7.10 -0.86 1.14
CA ILE A 53 -7.02 -0.25 -0.19
C ILE A 53 -8.10 -0.84 -1.11
N ILE A 54 -8.29 -2.16 -1.13
CA ILE A 54 -9.37 -2.80 -1.91
C ILE A 54 -10.74 -2.29 -1.44
N ALA A 55 -10.98 -2.29 -0.12
CA ALA A 55 -12.24 -1.83 0.46
C ALA A 55 -12.50 -0.34 0.16
N SER A 56 -11.44 0.47 0.14
CA SER A 56 -11.51 1.87 -0.26
C SER A 56 -11.94 2.02 -1.72
N LEU A 57 -11.37 1.24 -2.64
CA LEU A 57 -11.65 1.31 -4.07
C LEU A 57 -13.11 0.97 -4.35
N VAL A 58 -13.62 -0.09 -3.72
CA VAL A 58 -15.05 -0.47 -3.77
C VAL A 58 -15.93 0.65 -3.19
N SER A 59 -15.46 1.33 -2.15
CA SER A 59 -16.21 2.41 -1.47
C SER A 59 -16.22 3.74 -2.22
N VAL A 60 -15.43 3.91 -3.31
CA VAL A 60 -15.35 5.18 -4.07
C VAL A 60 -16.73 5.64 -4.57
N GLY A 61 -17.60 4.70 -4.96
CA GLY A 61 -18.97 5.00 -5.42
C GLY A 61 -20.01 5.16 -4.31
N ILE A 62 -19.71 4.73 -3.07
CA ILE A 62 -20.66 4.70 -1.96
C ILE A 62 -20.52 5.96 -1.08
N GLY A 63 -19.29 6.39 -0.81
CA GLY A 63 -19.07 7.52 0.09
C GLY A 63 -17.64 8.03 0.08
N PRO A 64 -17.40 9.30 -0.28
CA PRO A 64 -16.06 9.85 -0.44
C PRO A 64 -15.27 9.87 0.87
N ARG A 65 -15.95 10.10 2.01
CA ARG A 65 -15.32 10.07 3.34
C ARG A 65 -14.81 8.68 3.70
N ARG A 66 -15.60 7.63 3.47
CA ARG A 66 -15.23 6.26 3.81
C ARG A 66 -14.07 5.78 2.94
N ALA A 67 -14.15 5.96 1.63
CA ALA A 67 -13.08 5.64 0.70
C ALA A 67 -11.77 6.36 1.10
N SER A 68 -11.83 7.67 1.35
CA SER A 68 -10.63 8.44 1.70
C SER A 68 -9.95 7.94 2.99
N ILE A 69 -10.73 7.66 4.05
CA ILE A 69 -10.16 7.18 5.32
C ILE A 69 -9.51 5.81 5.14
N LEU A 70 -10.19 4.88 4.46
CA LEU A 70 -9.68 3.54 4.20
C LEU A 70 -8.38 3.60 3.37
N ALA A 71 -8.32 4.45 2.35
CA ALA A 71 -7.10 4.64 1.56
C ALA A 71 -5.94 5.22 2.38
N ILE A 72 -6.20 6.22 3.22
CA ILE A 72 -5.17 6.84 4.06
C ILE A 72 -4.61 5.81 5.04
N VAL A 73 -5.48 5.10 5.76
CA VAL A 73 -5.03 4.08 6.72
C VAL A 73 -4.29 2.95 6.00
N GLY A 74 -4.84 2.44 4.90
CA GLY A 74 -4.19 1.39 4.11
C GLY A 74 -2.80 1.80 3.61
N ALA A 75 -2.66 3.00 3.05
CA ALA A 75 -1.37 3.53 2.58
C ALA A 75 -0.39 3.80 3.73
N LEU A 76 -0.87 4.19 4.91
CA LEU A 76 -0.01 4.38 6.09
C LEU A 76 0.56 3.05 6.61
N LEU A 77 -0.20 1.96 6.53
CA LEU A 77 0.24 0.64 6.98
C LEU A 77 1.37 0.05 6.13
N TYR A 78 1.61 0.58 4.93
CA TYR A 78 2.75 0.20 4.10
C TYR A 78 4.09 0.63 4.69
N PHE A 79 4.19 1.83 5.28
CA PHE A 79 5.48 2.39 5.72
C PHE A 79 6.20 1.57 6.80
N PRO A 80 5.53 1.00 7.82
CA PRO A 80 6.19 0.09 8.76
C PRO A 80 6.84 -1.11 8.08
N ALA A 81 6.20 -1.68 7.05
CA ALA A 81 6.76 -2.81 6.31
C ALA A 81 7.92 -2.40 5.42
N PHE A 82 7.77 -1.29 4.69
CA PHE A 82 8.85 -0.68 3.92
C PHE A 82 10.09 -0.40 4.78
N LEU A 83 9.91 0.21 5.96
CA LEU A 83 11.01 0.51 6.88
C LEU A 83 11.64 -0.76 7.45
N ALA A 84 10.84 -1.78 7.75
CA ALA A 84 11.37 -3.06 8.21
C ALA A 84 12.23 -3.73 7.13
N ASP A 85 11.82 -3.69 5.86
CA ASP A 85 12.64 -4.27 4.80
C ASP A 85 13.90 -3.44 4.52
N TYR A 86 13.74 -2.12 4.43
CA TYR A 86 14.85 -1.18 4.22
C TYR A 86 15.92 -1.25 5.32
N THR A 87 15.55 -1.60 6.56
CA THR A 87 16.47 -1.74 7.70
C THR A 87 16.95 -3.16 7.93
N GLY A 88 16.57 -4.12 7.07
CA GLY A 88 16.94 -5.54 7.22
C GLY A 88 16.22 -6.25 8.38
N GLN A 89 15.14 -5.68 8.90
CA GLN A 89 14.31 -6.27 9.95
C GLN A 89 13.18 -7.15 9.39
N PHE A 90 12.86 -7.07 8.10
CA PHE A 90 11.81 -7.88 7.49
C PHE A 90 12.24 -9.33 7.24
N SER A 91 13.39 -9.51 6.59
CA SER A 91 13.91 -10.83 6.21
C SER A 91 15.41 -10.94 6.52
N THR A 92 15.87 -12.16 6.76
CA THR A 92 17.30 -12.49 6.86
C THR A 92 17.99 -12.46 5.50
N ALA A 93 17.24 -12.54 4.40
CA ALA A 93 17.73 -12.42 3.04
C ALA A 93 17.53 -11.00 2.52
N THR A 94 18.52 -10.48 1.79
CA THR A 94 18.43 -9.13 1.20
C THR A 94 17.46 -9.12 0.02
N ALA A 95 16.63 -8.08 -0.06
CA ALA A 95 15.78 -7.84 -1.23
C ALA A 95 16.63 -7.74 -2.51
N SER A 96 16.11 -8.29 -3.61
CA SER A 96 16.70 -8.06 -4.92
C SER A 96 16.61 -6.57 -5.28
N THR A 97 17.51 -6.07 -6.14
CA THR A 97 17.48 -4.66 -6.57
C THR A 97 16.14 -4.28 -7.22
N THR A 98 15.48 -5.23 -7.89
CA THR A 98 14.15 -5.04 -8.48
C THR A 98 13.08 -4.84 -7.42
N ILE A 99 13.05 -5.68 -6.37
CA ILE A 99 12.09 -5.53 -5.26
C ILE A 99 12.34 -4.22 -4.52
N ALA A 100 13.59 -3.91 -4.16
CA ALA A 100 13.93 -2.66 -3.48
C ALA A 100 13.50 -1.42 -4.28
N SER A 101 13.61 -1.47 -5.61
CA SER A 101 13.14 -0.39 -6.49
C SER A 101 11.62 -0.28 -6.50
N LEU A 102 10.90 -1.41 -6.58
CA LEU A 102 9.44 -1.46 -6.52
C LEU A 102 8.92 -0.93 -5.18
N GLU A 103 9.61 -1.21 -4.08
CA GLU A 103 9.27 -0.71 -2.76
C GLU A 103 9.36 0.82 -2.67
N ILE A 104 10.42 1.41 -3.23
CA ILE A 104 10.55 2.87 -3.29
C ILE A 104 9.42 3.47 -4.14
N VAL A 105 9.11 2.86 -5.29
CA VAL A 105 8.00 3.32 -6.14
C VAL A 105 6.67 3.21 -5.40
N GLN A 106 6.44 2.12 -4.67
CA GLN A 106 5.23 1.92 -3.89
C GLN A 106 5.12 2.93 -2.74
N ALA A 107 6.22 3.26 -2.07
CA ALA A 107 6.25 4.32 -1.06
C ALA A 107 5.81 5.67 -1.64
N LEU A 108 6.29 6.03 -2.84
CA LEU A 108 5.88 7.25 -3.53
C LEU A 108 4.38 7.22 -3.88
N VAL A 109 3.88 6.10 -4.41
CA VAL A 109 2.46 5.92 -4.73
C VAL A 109 1.59 5.98 -3.47
N ALA A 110 2.07 5.47 -2.34
CA ALA A 110 1.39 5.58 -1.04
C ALA A 110 1.26 7.05 -0.60
N ILE A 111 2.32 7.85 -0.71
CA ILE A 111 2.28 9.29 -0.42
C ILE A 111 1.25 9.99 -1.33
N VAL A 112 1.30 9.73 -2.64
CA VAL A 112 0.35 10.31 -3.60
C VAL A 112 -1.09 9.89 -3.27
N THR A 113 -1.30 8.64 -2.89
CA THR A 113 -2.61 8.11 -2.47
C THR A 113 -3.16 8.87 -1.26
N ILE A 114 -2.32 9.11 -0.24
CA ILE A 114 -2.72 9.89 0.95
C ILE A 114 -3.10 11.31 0.56
N ILE A 115 -2.29 11.98 -0.27
CA ILE A 115 -2.55 13.36 -0.71
C ILE A 115 -3.88 13.42 -1.48
N LEU A 116 -4.09 12.52 -2.43
CA LEU A 116 -5.31 12.48 -3.24
C LEU A 116 -6.54 12.12 -2.41
N ALA A 117 -6.43 11.19 -1.45
CA ALA A 117 -7.52 10.87 -0.53
C ALA A 117 -7.93 12.08 0.32
N LEU A 118 -6.95 12.85 0.83
CA LEU A 118 -7.22 14.09 1.55
C LEU A 118 -7.91 15.13 0.68
N GLN A 119 -7.48 15.30 -0.57
CA GLN A 119 -8.12 16.22 -1.53
C GLN A 119 -9.54 15.77 -1.88
N PHE A 120 -9.74 14.48 -2.17
CA PHE A 120 -11.04 13.90 -2.50
C PHE A 120 -12.06 14.09 -1.37
N ARG A 121 -11.62 13.89 -0.12
CA ARG A 121 -12.43 14.17 1.08
C ARG A 121 -12.81 15.65 1.18
N ARG A 122 -11.86 16.57 0.96
CA ARG A 122 -12.09 18.02 1.06
C ARG A 122 -13.06 18.53 -0.01
N GLN A 123 -12.94 18.06 -1.26
CA GLN A 123 -13.82 18.46 -2.34
C GLN A 123 -15.26 18.04 -2.06
N SER A 124 -15.45 16.81 -1.58
CA SER A 124 -16.77 16.28 -1.24
C SER A 124 -17.45 17.02 -0.08
N ALA A 125 -16.66 17.53 0.86
CA ALA A 125 -17.17 18.35 1.97
C ALA A 125 -17.54 19.78 1.55
N ARG A 126 -17.02 20.28 0.42
CA ARG A 126 -17.33 21.63 -0.11
C ARG A 126 -18.55 21.64 -1.04
N SER A 127 -18.94 20.48 -1.56
CA SER A 127 -20.10 20.32 -2.45
C SER A 127 -21.40 19.98 -1.72
N MET A 128 -21.33 19.77 -0.41
CA MET A 128 -22.48 19.62 0.50
C MET A 128 -22.75 20.96 1.18
#